data_AF-A0A355DQS8-F1
#
_entry.id   AF-A0A355DQS8-F1
#
_cell.length_a   1.000
_cell.length_b   1.000
_cell.length_c   1.000
_cell.angle_alpha   90.00
_cell.angle_beta   90.00
_cell.angle_gamma   90.00
#
_symmetry.space_group_name_H-M   'P 1'
#
loop_
_entity.id
_entity.type
_entity.pdbx_description
1 polymer ?
#
loop_
_entity_poly.entity_id
_entity_poly.type
_entity_poly.pdbx_seq_one_letter_code
_entity_poly.pdbx_strand_id
1 'polypeptide(L)'
;RDWLSLVESSYEVLEKSSQVSTVGLPSDWIALNTKTGQFEPLPKSSKLQSVYSFDAYRVWWRVAWDAEWFQAPEASRYLQTATKHLQTLSRSSANLPARIDLKGKPLVNYEATSQYAMLYPAFRVINPDMAQKVLQQKLLPKYNQGIWDDESAYYTQNLAWLGLLPPTAINPQLLQP
;
A
#
# COMPACT_ATOMS: atom_id res chain seq x y z
N ARG A 1 -17.34 19.52 -11.74
CA ARG A 1 -15.93 19.15 -12.02
C ARG A 1 -15.94 17.68 -12.40
N ASP A 2 -15.08 17.25 -13.32
CA ASP A 2 -15.02 15.85 -13.75
C ASP A 2 -14.10 15.05 -12.84
N TRP A 3 -14.68 14.43 -11.81
CA TRP A 3 -13.94 13.62 -10.86
C TRP A 3 -13.58 12.24 -11.40
N LEU A 4 -14.35 11.71 -12.37
CA LEU A 4 -14.07 10.38 -12.94
C LEU A 4 -12.84 10.42 -13.84
N SER A 5 -12.69 11.47 -14.65
CA SER A 5 -11.44 11.70 -15.39
C SER A 5 -10.21 11.78 -14.47
N LEU A 6 -10.37 12.31 -13.25
CA LEU A 6 -9.29 12.34 -12.26
C LEU A 6 -8.98 10.93 -11.70
N VAL A 7 -10.00 10.11 -11.43
CA VAL A 7 -9.81 8.72 -10.99
C VAL A 7 -9.06 7.91 -12.06
N GLU A 8 -9.51 7.97 -13.31
CA GLU A 8 -8.90 7.25 -14.43
C GLU A 8 -7.42 7.64 -14.61
N SER A 9 -7.14 8.94 -14.68
CA SER A 9 -5.76 9.44 -14.80
C SER A 9 -4.90 9.13 -13.57
N SER A 10 -5.49 9.01 -12.37
CA SER A 10 -4.74 8.62 -11.17
C SER A 10 -4.26 7.18 -11.24
N TYR A 11 -5.06 6.24 -11.75
CA TYR A 11 -4.62 4.86 -11.98
C TYR A 11 -3.52 4.77 -13.03
N GLU A 12 -3.62 5.55 -14.11
CA GLU A 12 -2.57 5.63 -15.13
C GLU A 12 -1.24 6.09 -14.52
N VAL A 13 -1.27 7.16 -13.72
CA VAL A 13 -0.10 7.67 -12.99
C VAL A 13 0.45 6.63 -12.03
N LEU A 14 -0.42 5.98 -11.25
CA LEU A 14 -0.02 4.99 -10.24
C LEU A 14 0.65 3.77 -10.89
N GLU A 15 0.10 3.28 -11.99
CA GLU A 15 0.64 2.15 -12.74
C GLU A 15 1.98 2.48 -13.39
N LYS A 16 2.05 3.58 -14.15
CA LYS A 16 3.28 3.99 -14.85
C LYS A 16 4.39 4.34 -13.88
N SER A 17 4.09 5.02 -12.78
CA SER A 17 5.11 5.36 -11.79
C SER A 17 5.64 4.15 -11.02
N SER A 18 4.79 3.16 -10.73
CA SER A 18 5.22 1.92 -10.05
C SER A 18 6.15 1.06 -10.90
N GLN A 19 6.11 1.21 -12.23
CA GLN A 19 7.05 0.53 -13.15
C GLN A 19 8.49 1.06 -13.06
N VAL A 20 8.71 2.22 -12.43
CA VAL A 20 10.08 2.70 -12.12
C VAL A 20 10.76 1.74 -11.14
N SER A 21 10.00 1.08 -10.27
CA SER A 21 10.46 -0.06 -9.51
C SER A 21 10.47 -1.31 -10.39
N THR A 22 11.60 -2.00 -10.49
CA THR A 22 11.72 -3.23 -11.28
C THR A 22 10.87 -4.37 -10.73
N VAL A 23 10.39 -4.23 -9.48
CA VAL A 23 9.49 -5.18 -8.82
C VAL A 23 8.04 -4.68 -8.74
N GLY A 24 7.74 -3.54 -9.38
CA GLY A 24 6.39 -2.99 -9.52
C GLY A 24 5.81 -2.35 -8.24
N LEU A 25 6.64 -2.07 -7.24
CA LEU A 25 6.18 -1.44 -6.01
C LEU A 25 6.00 0.08 -6.18
N PRO A 26 4.94 0.67 -5.61
CA PRO A 26 4.84 2.12 -5.50
C PRO A 26 5.97 2.65 -4.62
N SER A 27 6.42 3.86 -4.91
CA SER A 27 7.40 4.57 -4.08
C SER A 27 6.72 5.61 -3.21
N ASP A 28 7.34 5.97 -2.09
CA ASP A 28 6.91 7.06 -1.24
C ASP A 28 6.79 8.36 -2.06
N TRP A 29 7.79 8.60 -2.90
CA TRP A 29 7.83 9.74 -3.80
C TRP A 29 8.46 9.36 -5.14
N ILE A 30 7.91 9.91 -6.21
CA ILE A 30 8.38 9.73 -7.58
C ILE A 30 8.28 11.06 -8.32
N ALA A 31 9.22 11.34 -9.22
CA ALA A 31 9.18 12.56 -10.02
C ALA A 31 8.52 12.28 -11.38
N LEU A 32 7.75 13.25 -11.89
CA LEU A 32 7.36 13.30 -13.29
C LEU A 32 8.26 14.30 -14.00
N ASN A 33 9.02 13.83 -14.99
CA ASN A 33 9.78 14.69 -15.87
C ASN A 33 8.83 15.36 -16.86
N THR A 34 8.54 16.64 -16.65
CA THR A 34 7.54 17.37 -17.46
C THR A 34 7.96 17.62 -18.91
N LYS A 35 9.23 17.40 -19.25
CA LYS A 35 9.71 17.51 -20.63
C LYS A 35 9.50 16.21 -21.41
N THR A 36 9.67 15.06 -20.76
CA THR A 36 9.60 13.74 -21.42
C THR A 36 8.30 12.99 -21.13
N GLY A 37 7.53 13.43 -20.14
CA GLY A 37 6.34 12.75 -19.64
C GLY A 37 6.65 11.43 -18.91
N GLN A 38 7.91 11.17 -18.58
CA GLN A 38 8.34 9.92 -17.94
C GLN A 38 8.47 10.08 -16.43
N PHE A 39 8.15 9.01 -15.70
CA PHE A 39 8.43 8.94 -14.27
C PHE A 39 9.88 8.55 -14.02
N GLU A 40 10.51 9.21 -13.05
CA GLU A 40 11.90 8.98 -12.70
C GLU A 40 12.11 8.98 -11.18
N PRO A 41 13.10 8.20 -10.67
CA PRO A 41 13.48 8.27 -9.28
C PRO A 41 13.92 9.69 -8.92
N LEU A 42 13.63 10.10 -7.68
CA LEU A 42 14.15 11.35 -7.16
C LEU A 42 15.70 11.32 -7.13
N PRO A 43 16.36 12.47 -7.37
CA PRO A 43 17.81 12.57 -7.24
C PRO A 43 18.26 12.15 -5.84
N LYS A 44 19.44 11.51 -5.74
CA LYS A 44 20.02 11.09 -4.44
C LYS A 44 20.26 12.26 -3.46
N SER A 45 20.35 13.49 -3.97
CA SER A 45 20.49 14.71 -3.17
C SER A 45 19.16 15.19 -2.57
N SER A 46 18.02 14.62 -2.97
CA SER A 46 16.70 14.95 -2.44
C SER A 46 16.55 14.45 -1.00
N LYS A 47 15.82 15.21 -0.18
CA LYS A 47 15.37 14.75 1.15
C LYS A 47 14.26 13.70 1.04
N LEU A 48 13.53 13.71 -0.08
CA LEU A 48 12.50 12.73 -0.42
C LEU A 48 13.14 11.56 -1.18
N GLN A 49 12.58 10.36 -1.04
CA GLN A 49 13.19 9.14 -1.58
C GLN A 49 12.21 8.33 -2.41
N SER A 50 12.69 7.81 -3.54
CA SER A 50 11.97 6.81 -4.35
C SER A 50 12.29 5.42 -3.82
N VAL A 51 11.65 5.09 -2.71
CA VAL A 51 11.70 3.77 -2.06
C VAL A 51 10.28 3.38 -1.68
N TYR A 52 10.01 2.09 -1.59
CA TYR A 52 8.77 1.64 -0.99
C TYR A 52 8.96 1.66 0.54
N SER A 53 8.28 2.60 1.23
CA SER A 53 8.22 2.63 2.69
C SER A 53 6.92 3.25 3.21
N PHE A 54 7.01 4.04 4.28
CA PHE A 54 5.90 4.45 5.11
C PHE A 54 4.82 5.19 4.32
N ASP A 55 5.17 6.04 3.36
CA ASP A 55 4.17 6.75 2.57
C ASP A 55 3.46 5.81 1.58
N ALA A 56 4.23 4.93 0.92
CA ALA A 56 3.76 4.00 -0.09
C ALA A 56 2.82 2.92 0.46
N TYR A 57 2.93 2.55 1.75
CA TYR A 57 2.03 1.56 2.36
C TYR A 57 0.56 1.89 2.15
N ARG A 58 0.20 3.16 2.25
CA ARG A 58 -1.20 3.62 2.23
C ARG A 58 -1.86 3.40 0.87
N VAL A 59 -1.09 3.24 -0.20
CA VAL A 59 -1.61 2.91 -1.54
C VAL A 59 -2.48 1.66 -1.48
N TRP A 60 -2.06 0.65 -0.71
CA TRP A 60 -2.76 -0.63 -0.62
C TRP A 60 -4.18 -0.50 -0.07
N TRP A 61 -4.34 0.24 1.03
CA TRP A 61 -5.66 0.49 1.60
C TRP A 61 -6.53 1.38 0.70
N ARG A 62 -5.94 2.43 0.11
CA ARG A 62 -6.66 3.35 -0.79
C ARG A 62 -7.25 2.61 -2.00
N VAL A 63 -6.44 1.77 -2.64
CA VAL A 63 -6.89 1.01 -3.82
C VAL A 63 -7.82 -0.13 -3.43
N ALA A 64 -7.60 -0.80 -2.30
CA ALA A 64 -8.49 -1.86 -1.82
C ALA A 64 -9.92 -1.36 -1.56
N TRP A 65 -10.05 -0.14 -1.04
CA TRP A 65 -11.36 0.45 -0.80
C TRP A 65 -12.10 0.77 -2.10
N ASP A 66 -11.39 1.23 -3.12
CA ASP A 66 -11.97 1.47 -4.44
C ASP A 66 -12.45 0.16 -5.10
N ALA A 67 -11.65 -0.92 -4.96
CA ALA A 67 -12.06 -2.26 -5.39
C ALA A 67 -13.32 -2.76 -4.66
N GLU A 68 -13.43 -2.55 -3.35
CA GLU A 68 -14.55 -3.05 -2.55
C GLU A 68 -15.84 -2.22 -2.72
N TRP A 69 -15.72 -0.89 -2.81
CA TRP A 69 -16.88 0.00 -2.91
C TRP A 69 -17.44 0.08 -4.31
N PHE A 70 -16.57 0.13 -5.33
CA PHE A 70 -16.97 0.41 -6.70
C PHE A 70 -16.72 -0.76 -7.65
N GLN A 71 -16.14 -1.87 -7.17
CA GLN A 71 -15.77 -3.01 -8.01
C GLN A 71 -14.87 -2.59 -9.19
N ALA A 72 -14.05 -1.55 -8.98
CA ALA A 72 -13.22 -0.96 -10.01
C ALA A 72 -12.21 -2.00 -10.54
N PRO A 73 -12.25 -2.35 -11.84
CA PRO A 73 -11.36 -3.37 -12.39
C PRO A 73 -9.89 -2.94 -12.35
N GLU A 74 -9.59 -1.66 -12.50
CA GLU A 74 -8.26 -1.06 -12.39
C GLU A 74 -7.67 -1.28 -10.99
N ALA A 75 -8.48 -1.09 -9.95
CA ALA A 75 -8.09 -1.29 -8.57
C ALA A 75 -7.65 -2.74 -8.33
N SER A 76 -8.51 -3.69 -8.71
CA SER A 76 -8.22 -5.12 -8.57
C SER A 76 -6.99 -5.53 -9.37
N ARG A 77 -6.86 -5.06 -10.62
CA ARG A 77 -5.71 -5.33 -11.48
C ARG A 77 -4.41 -4.77 -10.89
N TYR A 78 -4.44 -3.55 -10.37
CA TYR A 78 -3.28 -2.93 -9.75
C TYR A 78 -2.85 -3.71 -8.51
N LEU A 79 -3.77 -4.06 -7.61
CA LEU A 79 -3.45 -4.85 -6.40
C LEU A 79 -2.86 -6.22 -6.76
N GLN A 80 -3.42 -6.92 -7.75
CA GLN A 80 -2.91 -8.22 -8.19
C GLN A 80 -1.51 -8.15 -8.79
N THR A 81 -1.14 -7.04 -9.42
CA THR A 81 0.16 -6.88 -10.09
C THR A 81 1.22 -6.28 -9.17
N ALA A 82 0.95 -5.12 -8.57
CA ALA A 82 1.91 -4.35 -7.78
C ALA A 82 2.30 -5.03 -6.45
N THR A 83 1.43 -5.88 -5.88
CA THR A 83 1.76 -6.60 -4.63
C THR A 83 2.55 -7.89 -4.84
N LYS A 84 2.80 -8.34 -6.08
CA LYS A 84 3.43 -9.65 -6.37
C LYS A 84 4.75 -9.85 -5.64
N HIS A 85 5.60 -8.83 -5.60
CA HIS A 85 6.88 -8.90 -4.89
C HIS A 85 6.69 -9.12 -3.39
N LEU A 86 5.78 -8.39 -2.76
CA LEU A 86 5.48 -8.53 -1.33
C LEU A 86 4.85 -9.90 -1.02
N GLN A 87 3.99 -10.41 -1.90
CA GLN A 87 3.45 -11.76 -1.76
C GLN A 87 4.55 -12.82 -1.84
N THR A 88 5.51 -12.67 -2.77
CA THR A 88 6.67 -13.56 -2.88
C THR A 88 7.54 -13.51 -1.64
N LEU A 89 7.89 -12.29 -1.18
CA LEU A 89 8.67 -12.11 0.05
C LEU A 89 7.97 -12.72 1.27
N SER A 90 6.65 -12.52 1.40
CA SER A 90 5.87 -13.06 2.51
C SER A 90 5.78 -14.59 2.50
N ARG A 91 5.98 -15.24 1.34
CA ARG A 91 6.03 -16.71 1.24
C ARG A 91 7.43 -17.26 1.53
N SER A 92 8.47 -16.55 1.09
CA SER A 92 9.87 -17.00 1.23
C SER A 92 10.52 -16.59 2.56
N SER A 93 9.97 -15.58 3.22
CA SER A 93 10.46 -15.03 4.49
C SER A 93 9.29 -14.92 5.47
N ALA A 94 9.56 -15.13 6.75
CA ALA A 94 8.57 -14.83 7.79
C ALA A 94 8.24 -13.33 7.85
N ASN A 95 9.14 -12.47 7.35
CA ASN A 95 9.13 -11.04 7.59
C ASN A 95 9.29 -10.21 6.31
N LEU A 96 8.47 -9.16 6.16
CA LEU A 96 8.58 -8.13 5.14
C LEU A 96 9.42 -6.96 5.67
N PRO A 97 10.52 -6.58 4.99
CA PRO A 97 11.30 -5.41 5.39
C PRO A 97 10.44 -4.13 5.29
N ALA A 98 10.64 -3.20 6.22
CA ALA A 98 9.92 -1.93 6.24
C ALA A 98 10.37 -0.95 5.15
N ARG A 99 11.46 -1.24 4.44
CA ARG A 99 11.97 -0.38 3.37
C ARG A 99 12.54 -1.25 2.27
N ILE A 100 12.08 -1.03 1.04
CA ILE A 100 12.52 -1.77 -0.14
C ILE A 100 12.93 -0.76 -1.21
N ASP A 101 14.10 -0.96 -1.82
CA ASP A 101 14.54 -0.12 -2.93
C ASP A 101 13.81 -0.45 -4.24
N LEU A 102 14.04 0.36 -5.28
CA LEU A 102 13.44 0.17 -6.60
C LEU A 102 13.83 -1.15 -7.28
N LYS A 103 14.83 -1.87 -6.78
CA LYS A 103 15.25 -3.18 -7.30
C LYS A 103 14.66 -4.34 -6.49
N GLY A 104 13.84 -4.05 -5.49
CA GLY A 104 13.25 -5.06 -4.61
C GLY A 104 14.15 -5.49 -3.46
N LYS A 105 15.30 -4.83 -3.24
CA LYS A 105 16.24 -5.17 -2.18
C LYS A 105 15.79 -4.57 -0.84
N PRO A 106 15.82 -5.34 0.26
CA PRO A 106 15.64 -4.80 1.60
C PRO A 106 16.69 -3.73 1.92
N LEU A 107 16.23 -2.56 2.37
CA LEU A 107 17.10 -1.48 2.86
C LEU A 107 17.28 -1.51 4.39
N VAL A 108 16.41 -2.24 5.08
CA VAL A 108 16.42 -2.43 6.54
C VAL A 108 16.09 -3.87 6.88
N ASN A 109 16.47 -4.30 8.09
CA ASN A 109 16.25 -5.64 8.62
C ASN A 109 15.05 -5.76 9.58
N TYR A 110 14.33 -4.66 9.81
CA TYR A 110 13.13 -4.63 10.65
C TYR A 110 11.86 -4.54 9.79
N GLU A 111 10.73 -4.87 10.42
CA GLU A 111 9.39 -4.79 9.83
C GLU A 111 8.60 -3.59 10.37
N ALA A 112 7.49 -3.25 9.74
CA ALA A 112 6.58 -2.23 10.23
C ALA A 112 5.15 -2.78 10.33
N THR A 113 4.55 -2.71 11.51
CA THR A 113 3.13 -3.09 11.73
C THR A 113 2.20 -2.29 10.82
N SER A 114 2.51 -1.01 10.57
CA SER A 114 1.78 -0.13 9.65
C SER A 114 1.75 -0.63 8.20
N GLN A 115 2.80 -1.31 7.73
CA GLN A 115 2.81 -1.95 6.42
C GLN A 115 1.75 -3.05 6.34
N TYR A 116 1.75 -3.93 7.34
CA TYR A 116 0.82 -5.05 7.42
C TYR A 116 -0.63 -4.59 7.53
N ALA A 117 -0.85 -3.49 8.27
CA ALA A 117 -2.16 -2.90 8.43
C ALA A 117 -2.76 -2.46 7.09
N MET A 118 -1.92 -1.89 6.21
CA MET A 118 -2.36 -1.45 4.89
C MET A 118 -2.39 -2.57 3.85
N LEU A 119 -1.54 -3.60 3.98
CA LEU A 119 -1.59 -4.79 3.12
C LEU A 119 -2.79 -5.68 3.41
N TYR A 120 -3.24 -5.77 4.66
CA TYR A 120 -4.39 -6.58 5.05
C TYR A 120 -5.64 -6.33 4.18
N PRO A 121 -6.15 -5.08 4.02
CA PRO A 121 -7.32 -4.83 3.18
C PRO A 121 -7.06 -5.18 1.71
N ALA A 122 -5.87 -4.91 1.17
CA ALA A 122 -5.51 -5.32 -0.19
C ALA A 122 -5.54 -6.84 -0.38
N PHE A 123 -4.99 -7.59 0.58
CA PHE A 123 -5.02 -9.05 0.53
C PHE A 123 -6.42 -9.60 0.75
N ARG A 124 -7.31 -8.96 1.50
CA ARG A 124 -8.72 -9.43 1.54
C ARG A 124 -9.35 -9.46 0.16
N VAL A 125 -9.03 -8.49 -0.69
CA VAL A 125 -9.52 -8.41 -2.07
C VAL A 125 -8.90 -9.49 -2.96
N ILE A 126 -7.57 -9.68 -2.91
CA ILE A 126 -6.86 -10.48 -3.92
C ILE A 126 -6.36 -11.86 -3.43
N ASN A 127 -6.26 -12.08 -2.13
CA ASN A 127 -5.71 -13.28 -1.51
C ASN A 127 -6.16 -13.43 -0.03
N PRO A 128 -7.41 -13.88 0.23
CA PRO A 128 -7.98 -13.95 1.58
C PRO A 128 -7.16 -14.78 2.57
N ASP A 129 -6.54 -15.87 2.11
CA ASP A 129 -5.68 -16.71 2.97
C ASP A 129 -4.44 -15.95 3.48
N MET A 130 -3.82 -15.15 2.60
CA MET A 130 -2.70 -14.30 2.99
C MET A 130 -3.16 -13.17 3.91
N ALA A 131 -4.35 -12.61 3.68
CA ALA A 131 -4.94 -11.61 4.57
C ALA A 131 -5.11 -12.16 5.98
N GLN A 132 -5.64 -13.39 6.11
CA GLN A 132 -5.81 -14.03 7.41
C GLN A 132 -4.48 -14.30 8.10
N LYS A 133 -3.45 -14.71 7.35
CA LYS A 133 -2.09 -14.86 7.90
C LYS A 133 -1.54 -13.53 8.42
N VAL A 134 -1.65 -12.46 7.64
CA VAL A 134 -1.23 -11.11 8.05
C VAL A 134 -1.97 -10.69 9.32
N LEU A 135 -3.29 -10.88 9.38
CA LEU A 135 -4.08 -10.54 10.55
C LEU A 135 -3.60 -11.29 11.80
N GLN A 136 -3.53 -12.62 11.73
CA GLN A 136 -3.24 -13.47 12.87
C GLN A 136 -1.78 -13.41 13.33
N GLN A 137 -0.84 -13.26 12.40
CA GLN A 137 0.59 -13.36 12.70
C GLN A 137 1.28 -12.02 12.85
N LYS A 138 0.75 -10.95 12.24
CA LYS A 138 1.43 -9.65 12.18
C LYS A 138 0.65 -8.52 12.85
N LEU A 139 -0.68 -8.54 12.83
CA LEU A 139 -1.49 -7.44 13.39
C LEU A 139 -1.99 -7.73 14.81
N LEU A 140 -2.70 -8.85 15.03
CA LEU A 140 -3.26 -9.17 16.34
C LEU A 140 -2.21 -9.33 17.44
N PRO A 141 -1.04 -9.95 17.21
CA PRO A 141 -0.01 -10.07 18.25
C PRO A 141 0.61 -8.74 18.68
N LYS A 142 0.45 -7.69 17.86
CA LYS A 142 0.92 -6.34 18.17
C LYS A 142 -0.13 -5.50 18.90
N TYR A 143 -1.38 -5.96 18.94
CA TYR A 143 -2.46 -5.28 19.63
C TYR A 143 -2.46 -5.65 21.11
N ASN A 144 -2.39 -4.63 21.97
CA ASN A 144 -2.50 -4.78 23.41
C ASN A 144 -3.29 -3.61 23.99
N GLN A 145 -4.38 -3.89 24.71
CA GLN A 145 -5.13 -2.89 25.46
C GLN A 145 -5.56 -1.63 24.67
N GLY A 146 -5.95 -1.77 23.41
CA GLY A 146 -6.44 -0.65 22.59
C GLY A 146 -5.40 0.00 21.68
N ILE A 147 -4.14 -0.44 21.73
CA ILE A 147 -3.04 0.11 20.93
C ILE A 147 -2.26 -0.99 20.21
N TRP A 148 -1.65 -0.66 19.07
CA TRP A 148 -0.70 -1.47 18.31
C TRP A 148 0.74 -1.01 18.54
N ASP A 149 1.65 -1.91 18.84
CA ASP A 149 3.04 -1.58 19.22
C ASP A 149 3.08 -0.78 20.54
N ASP A 150 3.49 0.50 20.53
CA ASP A 150 3.62 1.36 21.71
C ASP A 150 2.80 2.66 21.60
N GLU A 151 2.67 3.38 22.72
CA GLU A 151 1.87 4.62 22.81
C GLU A 151 2.40 5.75 21.92
N SER A 152 3.68 5.73 21.55
CA SER A 152 4.29 6.72 20.66
C SER A 152 4.10 6.39 19.18
N ALA A 153 3.63 5.17 18.87
CA ALA A 153 3.46 4.66 17.51
C ALA A 153 2.22 5.25 16.79
N TYR A 154 1.98 6.55 16.91
CA TYR A 154 0.84 7.27 16.33
C TYR A 154 0.53 6.86 14.88
N TYR A 155 1.56 6.77 14.04
CA TYR A 155 1.40 6.37 12.64
C TYR A 155 0.84 4.94 12.50
N THR A 156 1.38 4.00 13.27
CA THR A 156 0.87 2.62 13.29
C THR A 156 -0.55 2.56 13.84
N GLN A 157 -0.86 3.27 14.93
CA GLN A 157 -2.20 3.25 15.52
C GLN A 157 -3.28 3.61 14.49
N ASN A 158 -3.08 4.72 13.78
CA ASN A 158 -4.03 5.21 12.79
C ASN A 158 -4.17 4.25 11.61
N LEU A 159 -3.05 3.72 11.10
CA LEU A 159 -3.10 2.81 9.97
C LEU A 159 -3.68 1.44 10.35
N ALA A 160 -3.38 0.91 11.53
CA ALA A 160 -3.99 -0.33 12.01
C ALA A 160 -5.51 -0.18 12.17
N TRP A 161 -5.96 0.93 12.75
CA TRP A 161 -7.39 1.24 12.86
C TRP A 161 -8.07 1.33 11.48
N LEU A 162 -7.50 2.11 10.54
CA LEU A 162 -8.03 2.25 9.18
C LEU A 162 -8.01 0.94 8.39
N GLY A 163 -6.94 0.17 8.51
CA GLY A 163 -6.74 -1.09 7.78
C GLY A 163 -7.72 -2.18 8.21
N LEU A 164 -8.07 -2.22 9.50
CA LEU A 164 -8.98 -3.21 10.07
C LEU A 164 -10.46 -2.79 10.00
N LEU A 165 -10.75 -1.51 9.72
CA LEU A 165 -12.11 -1.03 9.49
C LEU A 165 -12.68 -1.67 8.22
N PRO A 166 -13.78 -2.43 8.29
CA PRO A 166 -14.38 -3.03 7.10
C PRO A 166 -15.03 -1.94 6.22
N PRO A 167 -14.97 -2.05 4.88
CA PRO A 167 -15.62 -1.12 3.96
C PRO A 167 -17.12 -0.93 4.22
N THR A 168 -17.78 -1.95 4.79
CA THR A 168 -19.20 -1.95 5.19
C THR A 168 -19.51 -1.10 6.42
N ALA A 169 -18.49 -0.60 7.14
CA ALA A 169 -18.68 0.31 8.27
C ALA A 169 -19.08 1.72 7.82
N ILE A 170 -18.90 2.06 6.55
CA ILE A 170 -19.30 3.35 5.97
C ILE A 170 -20.70 3.25 5.37
N ASN A 171 -21.56 4.23 5.66
CA ASN A 171 -22.91 4.29 5.12
C ASN A 171 -22.85 4.36 3.58
N PRO A 172 -23.46 3.39 2.84
CA PRO A 172 -23.45 3.37 1.38
C PRO A 172 -24.06 4.61 0.72
N GLN A 173 -24.91 5.36 1.43
CA GLN A 173 -25.46 6.63 0.92
C GLN A 173 -24.39 7.70 0.69
N LEU A 174 -23.25 7.62 1.39
CA LEU A 174 -22.11 8.53 1.21
C LEU A 174 -21.30 8.21 -0.06
N LEU A 175 -21.57 7.08 -0.71
CA LEU A 175 -20.91 6.64 -1.94
C LEU A 175 -21.68 7.03 -3.20
N GLN A 176 -22.86 7.67 -3.05
CA GLN A 176 -23.65 8.17 -4.15
C GLN A 176 -23.12 9.57 -4.57
N PRO A 177 -22.87 9.82 -5.87
CA PRO A 177 -22.35 11.09 -6.37
C PRO A 177 -23.35 12.26 -6.28
#